data_AF-E2QA89-F1
#
_entry.id   AF-E2QA89-F1
#
_cell.length_a   1.000
_cell.length_b   1.000
_cell.length_c   1.000
_cell.angle_alpha   90.00
_cell.angle_beta   90.00
_cell.angle_gamma   90.00
#
_symmetry.space_group_name_H-M   'P 1'
#
loop_
_entity.id
_entity.type
_entity.pdbx_description
1 polymer ?
#
loop_
_entity_poly.entity_id
_entity_poly.type
_entity_poly.pdbx_seq_one_letter_code
_entity_poly.pdbx_strand_id
1 'polypeptide(L)'
;MSELVFFSGTMDCGKSTLALQIEHNRSARGLQGVIFTRDDRAGEGKLSSRLGLVTDAVEAGESFDVYAHLVDRLSQGGRCDYVIADEAQFFAPEQIDQLARVVDDLGLDVFAFGITTDFRSKLFPGSQRLVELADRIEVLQVEALCWCGARATHNARTVGGMMVVEGAQVVIGDVDAIDEVGYEVLCRRHHRRRMTAASARAAALSPDVLPVDAPAPVAAASGAVRSVAATSGGPVGSVSRPTVRS
;
A
#
# COMPACT_ATOMS: atom_id res chain seq x y z
N MET A 1 -29.07 -15.44 -2.13
CA MET A 1 -29.22 -14.35 -3.12
C MET A 1 -27.82 -14.12 -3.65
N SER A 2 -27.67 -13.85 -4.95
CA SER A 2 -26.40 -13.37 -5.49
C SER A 2 -26.03 -12.05 -4.80
N GLU A 3 -24.75 -11.77 -4.64
CA GLU A 3 -24.27 -10.55 -3.99
C GLU A 3 -23.23 -9.82 -4.86
N LEU A 4 -23.26 -8.49 -4.80
CA LEU A 4 -22.16 -7.62 -5.21
C LEU A 4 -21.25 -7.39 -4.02
N VAL A 5 -20.08 -8.03 -4.03
CA VAL A 5 -19.09 -7.90 -2.95
C VAL A 5 -17.90 -7.07 -3.42
N PHE A 6 -17.62 -5.97 -2.72
CA PHE A 6 -16.44 -5.14 -2.97
C PHE A 6 -15.33 -5.43 -1.97
N PHE A 7 -14.27 -6.09 -2.44
CA PHE A 7 -13.03 -6.29 -1.72
C PHE A 7 -12.09 -5.10 -1.90
N SER A 8 -11.93 -4.33 -0.83
CA SER A 8 -11.11 -3.12 -0.80
C SER A 8 -9.80 -3.32 -0.04
N GLY A 9 -8.78 -2.58 -0.45
CA GLY A 9 -7.52 -2.52 0.28
C GLY A 9 -6.54 -1.55 -0.37
N THR A 10 -5.33 -1.42 0.18
CA THR A 10 -4.27 -0.62 -0.46
C THR A 10 -3.69 -1.35 -1.67
N MET A 11 -2.72 -0.74 -2.35
CA MET A 11 -1.77 -1.54 -3.11
C MET A 11 -1.11 -2.58 -2.17
N ASP A 12 -0.70 -3.70 -2.73
CA ASP A 12 0.14 -4.72 -2.07
C ASP A 12 -0.53 -5.54 -0.96
N CYS A 13 -1.85 -5.40 -0.76
CA CYS A 13 -2.61 -6.22 0.19
C CYS A 13 -3.13 -7.55 -0.39
N GLY A 14 -2.69 -7.96 -1.59
CA GLY A 14 -3.01 -9.26 -2.17
C GLY A 14 -4.39 -9.39 -2.85
N LYS A 15 -4.98 -8.28 -3.32
CA LYS A 15 -6.29 -8.26 -4.01
C LYS A 15 -6.41 -9.28 -5.15
N SER A 16 -5.53 -9.16 -6.15
CA SER A 16 -5.50 -10.06 -7.31
C SER A 16 -5.20 -11.51 -6.93
N THR A 17 -4.42 -11.75 -5.87
CA THR A 17 -4.20 -13.12 -5.36
C THR A 17 -5.50 -13.72 -4.82
N LEU A 18 -6.28 -12.96 -4.05
CA LEU A 18 -7.57 -13.43 -3.54
C LEU A 18 -8.57 -13.64 -4.69
N ALA A 19 -8.60 -12.75 -5.68
CA ALA A 19 -9.41 -12.92 -6.88
C ALA A 19 -9.12 -14.25 -7.59
N LEU A 20 -7.83 -14.53 -7.84
CA LEU A 20 -7.40 -15.78 -8.47
C LEU A 20 -7.65 -17.01 -7.58
N GLN A 21 -7.58 -16.87 -6.26
CA GLN A 21 -7.94 -17.96 -5.35
C GLN A 21 -9.45 -18.27 -5.40
N ILE A 22 -10.31 -17.25 -5.51
CA ILE A 22 -11.76 -17.44 -5.68
C ILE A 22 -12.05 -18.14 -7.01
N GLU A 23 -11.42 -17.67 -8.10
CA GLU A 23 -11.50 -18.30 -9.42
C GLU A 23 -11.14 -19.78 -9.33
N HIS A 24 -9.96 -20.09 -8.80
CA HIS A 24 -9.45 -21.45 -8.70
C HIS A 24 -10.40 -22.35 -7.89
N ASN A 25 -10.88 -21.87 -6.75
CA ASN A 25 -11.76 -22.64 -5.87
C ASN A 25 -13.10 -22.96 -6.54
N ARG A 26 -13.67 -22.00 -7.28
CA ARG A 26 -14.96 -22.18 -7.99
C ARG A 26 -14.77 -23.06 -9.23
N SER A 27 -13.71 -22.83 -9.99
CA SER A 27 -13.33 -23.62 -11.16
C SER A 27 -13.08 -25.10 -10.81
N ALA A 28 -12.40 -25.37 -9.70
CA ALA A 28 -12.21 -26.73 -9.17
C ALA A 28 -13.53 -27.45 -8.81
N ARG A 29 -14.65 -26.72 -8.69
CA ARG A 29 -15.99 -27.27 -8.47
C ARG A 29 -16.85 -27.32 -9.76
N GLY A 30 -16.25 -27.04 -10.92
CA GLY A 30 -16.92 -27.07 -12.21
C GLY A 30 -17.76 -25.83 -12.52
N LEU A 31 -17.58 -24.74 -11.76
CA LEU A 31 -18.19 -23.44 -12.03
C LEU A 31 -17.29 -22.64 -12.99
N GLN A 32 -17.89 -21.89 -13.91
CA GLN A 32 -17.19 -21.08 -14.90
C GLN A 32 -17.40 -19.60 -14.61
N GLY A 33 -16.32 -18.88 -14.32
CA GLY A 33 -16.34 -17.43 -14.11
C GLY A 33 -16.03 -16.66 -15.38
N VAL A 34 -16.43 -15.39 -15.41
CA VAL A 34 -15.86 -14.39 -16.32
C VAL A 34 -15.10 -13.37 -15.47
N ILE A 35 -13.87 -13.08 -15.88
CA ILE A 35 -12.98 -12.14 -15.19
C ILE A 35 -12.87 -10.91 -16.08
N PHE A 36 -13.22 -9.75 -15.54
CA PHE A 36 -12.94 -8.47 -16.14
C PHE A 36 -11.77 -7.81 -15.42
N THR A 37 -10.93 -7.13 -16.19
CA THR A 37 -9.88 -6.27 -15.67
C THR A 37 -9.82 -5.00 -16.49
N ARG A 38 -9.17 -3.98 -15.95
CA ARG A 38 -8.85 -2.77 -16.70
C ARG A 38 -7.48 -2.27 -16.28
N ASP A 39 -6.65 -1.95 -17.27
CA ASP A 39 -5.33 -1.36 -17.04
C ASP A 39 -4.41 -2.26 -16.16
N ASP A 40 -4.48 -3.60 -16.32
CA ASP A 40 -3.59 -4.52 -15.59
C ASP A 40 -2.14 -4.37 -16.07
N ARG A 41 -1.23 -4.41 -15.10
CA ARG A 41 0.21 -4.31 -15.31
C ARG A 41 0.84 -5.42 -16.15
N ALA A 42 0.16 -6.56 -16.34
CA ALA A 42 0.64 -7.66 -17.19
C ALA A 42 0.26 -7.49 -18.68
N GLY A 43 -0.44 -6.41 -19.03
CA GLY A 43 -0.89 -6.11 -20.39
C GLY A 43 -2.34 -6.53 -20.64
N GLU A 44 -2.84 -6.17 -21.82
CA GLU A 44 -4.24 -6.32 -22.19
C GLU A 44 -4.73 -7.77 -22.07
N GLY A 45 -5.90 -7.94 -21.44
CA GLY A 45 -6.60 -9.23 -21.39
C GLY A 45 -5.98 -10.26 -20.44
N LYS A 46 -5.15 -9.83 -19.49
CA LYS A 46 -4.60 -10.71 -18.45
C LYS A 46 -4.75 -10.09 -17.08
N LEU A 47 -5.06 -10.94 -16.11
CA LEU A 47 -5.03 -10.61 -14.70
C LEU A 47 -3.77 -11.23 -14.07
N SER A 48 -2.97 -10.43 -13.37
CA SER A 48 -1.73 -10.90 -12.73
C SER A 48 -1.60 -10.54 -11.25
N SER A 49 -1.21 -11.51 -10.42
CA SER A 49 -0.89 -11.28 -9.00
C SER A 49 0.60 -11.03 -8.75
N ARG A 50 0.93 -10.41 -7.62
CA ARG A 50 2.34 -10.18 -7.22
C ARG A 50 3.09 -11.46 -6.88
N LEU A 51 2.36 -12.56 -6.69
CA LEU A 51 2.91 -13.89 -6.43
C LEU A 51 3.13 -14.69 -7.71
N GLY A 52 3.00 -14.08 -8.89
CA GLY A 52 3.28 -14.71 -10.19
C GLY A 52 2.15 -15.56 -10.77
N LEU A 53 0.97 -15.57 -10.13
CA LEU A 53 -0.23 -16.18 -10.71
C LEU A 53 -0.78 -15.28 -11.82
N VAL A 54 -1.19 -15.88 -12.95
CA VAL A 54 -1.75 -15.19 -14.12
C VAL A 54 -2.92 -15.99 -14.65
N THR A 55 -3.98 -15.30 -15.09
CA THR A 55 -5.12 -15.91 -15.80
C THR A 55 -5.60 -14.98 -16.91
N ASP A 56 -6.37 -15.53 -17.85
CA ASP A 56 -7.00 -14.76 -18.91
C ASP A 56 -8.15 -13.92 -18.34
N ALA A 57 -8.26 -12.68 -18.82
CA ALA A 57 -9.29 -11.74 -18.43
C ALA A 57 -9.83 -11.00 -19.66
N VAL A 58 -11.03 -10.46 -19.54
CA VAL A 58 -11.63 -9.59 -20.55
C VAL A 58 -11.29 -8.14 -20.18
N GLU A 59 -10.62 -7.44 -21.08
CA GLU A 59 -10.31 -6.02 -20.90
C GLU A 59 -11.61 -5.20 -21.02
N ALA A 60 -12.02 -4.58 -19.92
CA ALA A 60 -13.23 -3.76 -19.84
C ALA A 60 -12.87 -2.26 -19.97
N GLY A 61 -12.51 -1.85 -21.19
CA GLY A 61 -12.24 -0.44 -21.51
C GLY A 61 -13.45 0.48 -21.25
N GLU A 62 -13.25 1.79 -21.36
CA GLU A 62 -14.25 2.79 -20.92
C GLU A 62 -15.64 2.66 -21.55
N SER A 63 -15.71 2.28 -22.83
CA SER A 63 -16.96 2.07 -23.56
C SER A 63 -17.48 0.63 -23.53
N PHE A 64 -16.81 -0.26 -22.80
CA PHE A 64 -17.17 -1.67 -22.75
C PHE A 64 -18.42 -1.88 -21.89
N ASP A 65 -19.45 -2.48 -22.46
CA ASP A 65 -20.68 -2.86 -21.74
C ASP A 65 -20.54 -4.26 -21.16
N VAL A 66 -20.29 -4.32 -19.85
CA VAL A 66 -20.08 -5.56 -19.10
C VAL A 66 -21.34 -6.42 -19.08
N TYR A 67 -22.50 -5.77 -18.93
CA TYR A 67 -23.78 -6.46 -18.85
C TYR A 67 -24.15 -7.09 -20.18
N ALA A 68 -24.08 -6.32 -21.27
CA ALA A 68 -24.37 -6.80 -22.62
C ALA A 68 -23.45 -7.96 -23.01
N HIS A 69 -22.15 -7.88 -22.70
CA HIS A 69 -21.20 -8.96 -22.94
C HIS A 69 -21.63 -10.29 -22.29
N LEU A 70 -22.09 -10.24 -21.03
CA LEU A 70 -22.55 -11.43 -20.31
C LEU A 70 -23.88 -11.95 -20.86
N VAL A 71 -24.82 -11.07 -21.18
CA VAL A 71 -26.10 -11.44 -21.81
C VAL A 71 -25.86 -12.13 -23.14
N ASP A 72 -25.00 -11.60 -23.99
CA ASP A 72 -24.68 -12.19 -25.30
C ASP A 72 -24.05 -13.58 -25.13
N ARG A 73 -23.10 -13.71 -24.20
CA ARG A 73 -22.46 -15.00 -23.88
C ARG A 73 -23.48 -16.04 -23.44
N LEU A 74 -24.38 -15.70 -22.52
CA LEU A 74 -25.41 -16.61 -22.02
C LEU A 74 -26.43 -16.96 -23.10
N SER A 75 -26.84 -15.98 -23.92
CA SER A 75 -27.80 -16.16 -25.01
C SER A 75 -27.29 -17.08 -26.12
N GLN A 76 -25.96 -17.12 -26.33
CA GLN A 76 -25.31 -18.03 -27.28
C GLN A 76 -25.10 -19.44 -26.70
N GLY A 77 -25.64 -19.74 -25.52
CA GLY A 77 -25.48 -21.03 -24.84
C GLY A 77 -24.16 -21.17 -24.08
N GLY A 78 -23.40 -20.08 -23.93
CA GLY A 78 -22.25 -20.03 -23.03
C GLY A 78 -22.66 -20.14 -21.57
N ARG A 79 -21.67 -20.40 -20.70
CA ARG A 79 -21.88 -20.46 -19.25
C ARG A 79 -21.12 -19.34 -18.55
N CYS A 80 -21.73 -18.82 -17.49
CA CYS A 80 -21.15 -17.93 -16.51
C CYS A 80 -21.92 -18.16 -15.20
N ASP A 81 -21.21 -18.63 -14.18
CA ASP A 81 -21.78 -18.92 -12.86
C ASP A 81 -21.42 -17.82 -11.83
N TYR A 82 -20.45 -16.95 -12.15
CA TYR A 82 -20.03 -15.80 -11.33
C TYR A 82 -19.14 -14.85 -12.15
N VAL A 83 -18.95 -13.63 -11.64
CA VAL A 83 -18.10 -12.60 -12.24
C VAL A 83 -17.05 -12.14 -11.23
N ILE A 84 -15.84 -11.90 -11.73
CA ILE A 84 -14.77 -11.22 -10.99
C ILE A 84 -14.43 -9.94 -11.76
N ALA A 85 -14.35 -8.81 -11.08
CA ALA A 85 -13.86 -7.54 -11.66
C ALA A 85 -12.63 -7.09 -10.85
N ASP A 86 -11.43 -7.22 -11.39
CA ASP A 86 -10.21 -6.69 -10.76
C ASP A 86 -9.88 -5.28 -11.26
N GLU A 87 -9.09 -4.57 -10.46
CA GLU A 87 -8.76 -3.15 -10.65
C GLU A 87 -10.01 -2.28 -10.86
N ALA A 88 -11.09 -2.63 -10.13
CA ALA A 88 -12.42 -2.04 -10.28
C ALA A 88 -12.48 -0.53 -9.99
N GLN A 89 -11.41 0.05 -9.41
CA GLN A 89 -11.29 1.50 -9.30
C GLN A 89 -11.20 2.23 -10.66
N PHE A 90 -10.77 1.53 -11.72
CA PHE A 90 -10.65 2.09 -13.07
C PHE A 90 -11.93 1.95 -13.90
N PHE A 91 -12.91 1.18 -13.41
CA PHE A 91 -14.20 1.04 -14.07
C PHE A 91 -14.95 2.37 -13.99
N ALA A 92 -15.67 2.69 -15.06
CA ALA A 92 -16.58 3.82 -15.06
C ALA A 92 -17.75 3.55 -14.09
N PRO A 93 -18.34 4.57 -13.45
CA PRO A 93 -19.52 4.39 -12.59
C PRO A 93 -20.64 3.60 -13.27
N GLU A 94 -20.85 3.81 -14.56
CA GLU A 94 -21.85 3.10 -15.37
C GLU A 94 -21.54 1.61 -15.50
N GLN A 95 -20.25 1.23 -15.55
CA GLN A 95 -19.85 -0.18 -15.54
C GLN A 95 -20.09 -0.81 -14.17
N ILE A 96 -20.02 -0.04 -13.08
CA ILE A 96 -20.39 -0.52 -11.75
C ILE A 96 -21.92 -0.71 -11.64
N ASP A 97 -22.71 0.19 -12.24
CA ASP A 97 -24.17 -0.01 -12.35
C ASP A 97 -24.51 -1.27 -13.14
N GLN A 98 -23.77 -1.54 -14.22
CA GLN A 98 -23.89 -2.79 -14.98
C GLN A 98 -23.56 -4.01 -14.13
N LEU A 99 -22.51 -3.97 -13.31
CA LEU A 99 -22.18 -5.07 -12.39
C LEU A 99 -23.28 -5.31 -11.35
N ALA A 100 -23.90 -4.26 -10.80
CA ALA A 100 -25.05 -4.43 -9.91
C ALA A 100 -26.23 -5.09 -10.64
N ARG A 101 -26.51 -4.67 -11.89
CA ARG A 101 -27.53 -5.32 -12.71
C ARG A 101 -27.22 -6.78 -13.03
N VAL A 102 -25.95 -7.17 -13.16
CA VAL A 102 -25.57 -8.58 -13.30
C VAL A 102 -26.02 -9.40 -12.08
N VAL A 103 -25.91 -8.84 -10.88
CA VAL A 103 -26.39 -9.49 -9.65
C VAL A 103 -27.91 -9.61 -9.65
N ASP A 104 -28.60 -8.51 -9.93
CA ASP A 104 -30.06 -8.40 -9.81
C ASP A 104 -30.80 -9.14 -10.93
N ASP A 105 -30.42 -8.90 -12.19
CA ASP A 105 -31.13 -9.38 -13.37
C ASP A 105 -30.70 -10.80 -13.77
N LEU A 106 -29.40 -11.13 -13.61
CA LEU A 106 -28.85 -12.43 -14.04
C LEU A 106 -28.64 -13.41 -12.88
N GLY A 107 -28.75 -12.97 -11.62
CA GLY A 107 -28.59 -13.83 -10.46
C GLY A 107 -27.18 -14.35 -10.26
N LEU A 108 -26.16 -13.63 -10.75
CA LEU A 108 -24.74 -14.04 -10.69
C LEU A 108 -24.02 -13.33 -9.55
N ASP A 109 -23.21 -14.04 -8.77
CA ASP A 109 -22.31 -13.39 -7.80
C ASP A 109 -21.29 -12.51 -8.52
N VAL A 110 -21.05 -11.30 -8.01
CA VAL A 110 -20.01 -10.41 -8.53
C VAL A 110 -18.99 -10.09 -7.42
N PHE A 111 -17.73 -10.40 -7.69
CA PHE A 111 -16.61 -10.09 -6.80
C PHE A 111 -15.75 -8.98 -7.40
N ALA A 112 -15.91 -7.76 -6.89
CA ALA A 112 -15.12 -6.60 -7.30
C ALA A 112 -13.90 -6.43 -6.39
N PHE A 113 -12.73 -6.20 -6.97
CA PHE A 113 -11.47 -5.98 -6.27
C PHE A 113 -10.88 -4.64 -6.70
N GLY A 114 -10.48 -3.81 -5.73
CA GLY A 114 -9.90 -2.52 -6.07
C GLY A 114 -9.35 -1.73 -4.89
N ILE A 115 -8.60 -0.67 -5.20
CA ILE A 115 -8.19 0.32 -4.20
C ILE A 115 -9.25 1.41 -4.09
N THR A 116 -9.53 1.90 -2.89
CA THR A 116 -10.60 2.91 -2.71
C THR A 116 -10.18 4.31 -3.14
N THR A 117 -8.94 4.69 -2.84
CA THR A 117 -8.46 6.06 -3.02
C THR A 117 -7.17 6.16 -3.82
N ASP A 118 -7.06 7.24 -4.57
CA ASP A 118 -5.84 7.64 -5.27
C ASP A 118 -4.73 8.12 -4.30
N PHE A 119 -3.59 8.51 -4.86
CA PHE A 119 -2.44 9.00 -4.10
C PHE A 119 -2.73 10.29 -3.31
N ARG A 120 -3.79 11.03 -3.66
CA ARG A 120 -4.26 12.27 -3.00
C ARG A 120 -5.31 11.98 -1.92
N SER A 121 -5.58 10.70 -1.65
CA SER A 121 -6.64 10.26 -0.73
C SER A 121 -8.04 10.70 -1.16
N LYS A 122 -8.28 10.78 -2.48
CA LYS A 122 -9.61 10.96 -3.07
C LYS A 122 -10.12 9.64 -3.59
N LEU A 123 -11.41 9.37 -3.40
CA LEU A 123 -12.01 8.15 -3.93
C LEU A 123 -11.87 8.11 -5.44
N PHE A 124 -11.60 6.92 -5.98
CA PHE A 124 -11.79 6.67 -7.39
C PHE A 124 -13.29 6.67 -7.72
N PRO A 125 -13.71 7.18 -8.89
CA PRO A 125 -15.13 7.17 -9.27
C PRO A 125 -15.76 5.77 -9.24
N GLY A 126 -15.10 4.76 -9.82
CA GLY A 126 -15.60 3.38 -9.79
C GLY A 126 -15.71 2.81 -8.37
N SER A 127 -14.68 3.03 -7.55
CA SER A 127 -14.73 2.61 -6.13
C SER A 127 -15.75 3.36 -5.30
N GLN A 128 -15.96 4.65 -5.57
CA GLN A 128 -17.03 5.41 -4.93
C GLN A 128 -18.38 4.77 -5.27
N ARG A 129 -18.62 4.45 -6.54
CA ARG A 129 -19.87 3.81 -6.96
C ARG A 129 -20.05 2.42 -6.36
N LEU A 130 -18.97 1.64 -6.22
CA LEU A 130 -19.00 0.35 -5.52
C LEU A 130 -19.36 0.50 -4.05
N VAL A 131 -18.85 1.53 -3.37
CA VAL A 131 -19.22 1.81 -1.97
C VAL A 131 -20.70 2.17 -1.84
N GLU A 132 -21.30 2.80 -2.85
CA GLU A 132 -22.72 3.16 -2.86
C GLU A 132 -23.64 1.96 -3.13
N LEU A 133 -23.18 0.96 -3.89
CA LEU A 133 -24.03 -0.12 -4.41
C LEU A 133 -23.76 -1.52 -3.84
N ALA A 134 -22.55 -1.82 -3.39
CA ALA A 134 -22.20 -3.17 -2.98
C ALA A 134 -23.01 -3.63 -1.77
N ASP A 135 -23.53 -4.85 -1.81
CA ASP A 135 -24.20 -5.48 -0.68
C ASP A 135 -23.24 -5.61 0.52
N ARG A 136 -21.96 -5.86 0.21
CA ARG A 136 -20.89 -6.04 1.19
C ARG A 136 -19.60 -5.39 0.75
N ILE A 137 -18.96 -4.70 1.69
CA ILE A 137 -17.63 -4.13 1.52
C ILE A 137 -16.70 -4.82 2.50
N GLU A 138 -15.73 -5.55 1.97
CA GLU A 138 -14.77 -6.34 2.74
C GLU A 138 -13.39 -5.71 2.62
N VAL A 139 -12.74 -5.45 3.74
CA VAL A 139 -11.33 -4.99 3.73
C VAL A 139 -10.44 -6.22 3.78
N LEU A 140 -9.49 -6.34 2.84
CA LEU A 140 -8.54 -7.47 2.86
C LEU A 140 -7.76 -7.50 4.18
N GLN A 141 -7.65 -8.70 4.76
CA GLN A 141 -7.05 -8.92 6.07
C GLN A 141 -5.52 -8.93 6.03
N VAL A 142 -4.91 -9.09 4.85
CA VAL A 142 -3.46 -9.05 4.68
C VAL A 142 -3.02 -7.58 4.77
N GLU A 143 -2.41 -7.21 5.89
CA GLU A 143 -1.96 -5.85 6.13
C GLU A 143 -0.74 -5.52 5.28
N ALA A 144 -0.89 -4.57 4.36
CA ALA A 144 0.26 -3.89 3.80
C ALA A 144 0.92 -3.02 4.90
N LEU A 145 2.26 -2.98 4.92
CA LEU A 145 3.00 -2.27 5.96
C LEU A 145 3.66 -1.01 5.41
N CYS A 146 3.55 0.08 6.16
CA CYS A 146 4.38 1.25 5.96
C CYS A 146 5.83 0.89 6.32
N TRP A 147 6.80 1.60 5.76
CA TRP A 147 8.23 1.46 6.12
C TRP A 147 8.51 1.57 7.63
N CYS A 148 7.61 2.17 8.42
CA CYS A 148 7.73 2.27 9.87
C CYS A 148 7.14 1.07 10.64
N GLY A 149 6.70 0.01 9.94
CA GLY A 149 6.09 -1.18 10.53
C GLY A 149 4.61 -1.05 10.92
N ALA A 150 4.02 0.13 10.83
CA ALA A 150 2.59 0.33 11.07
C ALA A 150 1.77 -0.05 9.83
N ARG A 151 0.51 -0.46 10.03
CA ARG A 151 -0.42 -0.72 8.93
C ARG A 151 -0.50 0.45 7.94
N ALA A 152 -0.23 0.16 6.68
CA ALA A 152 -0.44 1.08 5.59
C ALA A 152 -1.93 1.18 5.27
N THR A 153 -2.38 2.39 5.01
CA THR A 153 -3.80 2.70 4.73
C THR A 153 -3.95 3.65 3.56
N HIS A 154 -2.85 4.20 3.04
CA HIS A 154 -2.85 5.23 2.01
C HIS A 154 -1.87 4.82 0.91
N ASN A 155 -2.26 5.05 -0.34
CA ASN A 155 -1.36 4.95 -1.49
C ASN A 155 -0.64 6.30 -1.65
N ALA A 156 0.64 6.26 -2.04
CA ALA A 156 1.43 7.44 -2.35
C ALA A 156 2.13 7.24 -3.69
N ARG A 157 2.07 8.25 -4.54
CA ARG A 157 2.87 8.32 -5.76
C ARG A 157 4.18 9.04 -5.44
N THR A 158 5.29 8.52 -5.93
CA THR A 158 6.62 9.08 -5.74
C THR A 158 7.25 9.42 -7.08
N VAL A 159 8.07 10.47 -7.09
CA VAL A 159 8.92 10.87 -8.22
C VAL A 159 10.30 11.12 -7.64
N GLY A 160 11.31 10.38 -8.10
CA GLY A 160 12.65 10.42 -7.49
C GLY A 160 12.65 10.10 -5.98
N GLY A 161 11.73 9.24 -5.54
CA GLY A 161 11.58 8.87 -4.13
C GLY A 161 10.88 9.91 -3.24
N MET A 162 10.43 11.04 -3.78
CA MET A 162 9.64 12.05 -3.04
C MET A 162 8.15 11.93 -3.36
N MET A 163 7.30 12.04 -2.35
CA MET A 163 5.85 11.96 -2.53
C MET A 163 5.33 13.19 -3.28
N VAL A 164 4.57 12.95 -4.36
CA VAL A 164 3.86 13.98 -5.10
C VAL A 164 2.38 13.98 -4.77
N VAL A 165 1.76 15.17 -4.74
CA VAL A 165 0.33 15.37 -4.42
C VAL A 165 -0.45 16.06 -5.54
N GLU A 166 0.24 16.42 -6.62
CA GLU A 166 -0.32 17.06 -7.80
C GLU A 166 -0.09 16.17 -9.04
N GLY A 167 -0.90 16.38 -10.08
CA GLY A 167 -0.87 15.63 -11.34
C GLY A 167 -2.11 14.77 -11.60
N ALA A 168 -2.18 14.17 -12.79
CA ALA A 168 -3.27 13.27 -13.19
C ALA A 168 -3.42 12.09 -12.23
N GLN A 169 -4.65 11.58 -12.07
CA GLN A 169 -4.99 10.51 -11.11
C GLN A 169 -4.36 9.17 -11.48
N VAL A 170 -4.14 8.92 -12.77
CA VAL A 170 -3.56 7.69 -13.29
C VAL A 170 -2.33 8.03 -14.13
N VAL A 171 -1.20 7.42 -13.79
CA VAL A 171 -0.04 7.30 -14.66
C VAL A 171 0.36 5.83 -14.59
N ILE A 172 0.00 5.09 -15.64
CA ILE A 172 0.51 3.74 -15.89
C ILE A 172 1.92 3.97 -16.45
N GLY A 173 2.92 3.29 -15.89
CA GLY A 173 4.33 3.64 -16.11
C GLY A 173 4.76 3.53 -17.57
N ASP A 174 4.86 4.66 -18.26
CA ASP A 174 5.69 4.81 -19.46
C ASP A 174 7.16 4.92 -19.04
N VAL A 175 7.99 4.07 -19.63
CA VAL A 175 9.37 3.78 -19.20
C VAL A 175 10.38 4.84 -19.66
N ASP A 176 9.92 5.99 -20.19
CA ASP A 176 10.79 6.96 -20.88
C ASP A 176 10.84 8.37 -20.25
N ALA A 177 10.36 8.56 -19.02
CA ALA A 177 10.45 9.85 -18.32
C ALA A 177 11.56 9.89 -17.25
N ILE A 178 12.32 10.99 -17.27
CA ILE A 178 13.60 11.27 -16.63
C ILE A 178 13.54 11.38 -15.08
N ASP A 179 12.44 11.00 -14.45
CA ASP A 179 12.34 10.75 -13.01
C ASP A 179 11.46 9.51 -12.80
N GLU A 180 12.00 8.43 -12.24
CA GLU A 180 11.26 7.18 -12.02
C GLU A 180 10.00 7.44 -11.18
N VAL A 181 8.83 7.34 -11.81
CA VAL A 181 7.52 7.39 -11.14
C VAL A 181 7.31 6.07 -10.40
N GLY A 182 7.24 6.13 -9.08
CA GLY A 182 6.99 4.99 -8.21
C GLY A 182 5.66 5.09 -7.48
N TYR A 183 5.26 3.98 -6.87
CA TYR A 183 4.15 3.92 -5.93
C TYR A 183 4.59 3.20 -4.66
N GLU A 184 4.20 3.73 -3.51
CA GLU A 184 4.42 3.11 -2.20
C GLU A 184 3.14 3.20 -1.35
N VAL A 185 3.06 2.38 -0.30
CA VAL A 185 1.96 2.39 0.66
C VAL A 185 2.44 2.89 2.02
N LEU A 186 1.69 3.81 2.61
CA LEU A 186 2.05 4.53 3.83
C LEU A 186 0.97 4.45 4.89
N CYS A 187 1.36 4.56 6.16
CA CYS A 187 0.43 4.86 7.24
C CYS A 187 -0.05 6.31 7.11
N ARG A 188 -1.24 6.62 7.63
CA ARG A 188 -1.84 7.97 7.56
C ARG A 188 -0.89 9.08 8.04
N ARG A 189 -0.10 8.81 9.09
CA ARG A 189 0.86 9.78 9.64
C ARG A 189 1.94 10.13 8.63
N HIS A 190 2.55 9.13 7.99
CA HIS A 190 3.64 9.36 7.03
C HIS A 190 3.14 9.88 5.69
N HIS A 191 1.96 9.46 5.24
CA HIS A 191 1.31 10.05 4.06
C HIS A 191 1.03 11.55 4.25
N ARG A 192 0.41 11.94 5.38
CA ARG A 192 0.16 13.37 5.69
C ARG A 192 1.42 14.21 5.81
N ARG A 193 2.52 13.61 6.27
CA ARG A 193 3.83 14.28 6.40
C ARG A 193 4.67 14.19 5.13
N ARG A 194 4.19 13.51 4.08
CA ARG A 194 4.93 13.25 2.84
C ARG A 194 6.28 12.56 3.08
N MET A 195 6.33 11.70 4.08
CA MET A 195 7.53 10.96 4.49
C MET A 195 7.58 9.59 3.84
N THR A 196 8.23 9.54 2.68
CA THR A 196 8.49 8.30 1.94
C THR A 196 9.59 7.46 2.59
N ALA A 197 9.70 6.18 2.21
CA ALA A 197 10.80 5.34 2.68
C ALA A 197 12.18 5.93 2.31
N ALA A 198 12.30 6.51 1.11
CA ALA A 198 13.52 7.16 0.64
C ALA A 198 13.87 8.40 1.47
N SER A 199 12.88 9.29 1.72
CA SER A 199 13.10 10.49 2.53
C SER A 199 13.47 10.16 3.98
N ALA A 200 12.90 9.10 4.55
CA ALA A 200 13.21 8.64 5.90
C ALA A 200 14.64 8.10 6.00
N ARG A 201 15.10 7.34 5.00
CA ARG A 201 16.50 6.85 4.93
C ARG A 201 17.48 8.01 4.77
N ALA A 202 17.18 8.98 3.91
CA ALA A 202 18.02 10.16 3.71
C ALA A 202 18.14 10.98 5.01
N ALA A 203 17.05 11.15 5.76
CA ALA A 203 17.08 11.84 7.06
C ALA A 203 17.92 11.09 8.11
N ALA A 204 17.87 9.74 8.14
CA ALA A 204 18.67 8.94 9.07
C ALA A 204 20.17 8.94 8.76
N LEU A 205 20.54 9.18 7.50
CA LEU A 205 21.94 9.32 7.04
C LEU A 205 22.48 10.75 7.23
N SER A 206 21.64 11.71 7.65
CA SER A 206 22.08 13.06 7.95
C SER A 206 23.01 13.05 9.18
N PRO A 207 24.18 13.71 9.11
CA PRO A 207 25.12 13.75 10.23
C PRO A 207 24.51 14.35 11.51
N ASP A 208 23.46 15.17 11.39
CA ASP A 208 22.74 15.76 12.53
C ASP A 208 21.87 14.75 13.32
N VAL A 209 21.65 13.54 12.78
CA VAL A 209 20.79 12.49 13.36
C VAL A 209 21.60 11.25 13.77
N LEU A 210 22.88 11.18 13.40
CA LEU A 210 23.76 10.08 13.81
C LEU A 210 24.07 10.21 15.31
N PRO A 211 23.82 9.16 16.12
CA PRO A 211 24.23 9.13 17.52
C PRO A 211 25.71 8.75 17.58
N VAL A 212 26.57 9.59 17.03
CA VAL A 212 28.00 9.51 17.29
C VAL A 212 28.34 10.69 18.19
N ASP A 213 28.26 10.44 19.50
CA ASP A 213 28.98 11.27 20.46
C ASP A 213 30.44 11.28 20.02
N ALA A 214 30.89 12.41 19.47
CA ALA A 214 32.29 12.63 19.19
C ALA A 214 33.05 12.39 20.52
N PRO A 215 34.05 11.50 20.56
CA PRO A 215 34.80 11.29 21.78
C PRO A 215 35.40 12.64 22.21
N ALA A 216 35.10 13.03 23.45
CA ALA A 216 35.60 14.27 24.03
C ALA A 216 37.11 14.37 23.81
N PRO A 217 37.64 15.56 23.46
CA PRO A 217 39.07 15.71 23.24
C PRO A 217 39.80 15.30 24.51
N VAL A 218 40.67 14.29 24.38
CA VAL A 218 41.58 13.87 25.44
C VAL A 218 42.43 15.08 25.78
N ALA A 219 42.20 15.66 26.96
CA ALA A 219 43.02 16.75 27.47
C ALA A 219 44.48 16.29 27.47
N ALA A 220 45.31 16.96 26.68
CA ALA A 220 46.75 16.78 26.72
C ALA A 220 47.21 17.09 28.15
N ALA A 221 47.61 16.05 28.88
CA ALA A 221 48.25 16.20 30.17
C ALA A 221 49.56 16.96 29.96
N SER A 222 49.57 18.24 30.35
CA SER A 222 50.76 19.06 30.48
C SER A 222 51.66 18.41 31.53
N GLY A 223 52.67 17.67 31.07
CA GLY A 223 53.73 17.11 31.91
C GLY A 223 54.59 18.24 32.48
N ALA A 224 54.18 18.78 33.64
CA ALA A 224 55.06 19.56 34.48
C ALA A 224 56.00 18.60 35.22
N VAL A 225 57.26 18.58 34.79
CA VAL A 225 58.37 17.93 35.50
C VAL A 225 58.48 18.57 36.89
N ARG A 226 58.30 17.77 37.95
CA ARG A 226 58.71 18.16 39.30
C ARG A 226 59.68 17.13 39.88
N SER A 227 60.81 17.69 40.28
CA SER A 227 61.96 17.07 40.92
C SER A 227 61.63 16.47 42.28
N VAL A 228 62.39 15.43 42.59
CA VAL A 228 62.34 14.61 43.80
C VAL A 228 62.94 15.39 44.99
N ALA A 229 62.24 15.41 46.13
CA ALA A 229 62.87 15.57 47.44
C ALA A 229 61.99 14.91 48.53
N ALA A 230 62.66 14.14 49.39
CA ALA A 230 62.09 13.18 50.31
C ALA A 230 61.66 13.78 51.67
N THR A 231 60.65 13.12 52.25
CA THR A 231 60.43 12.81 53.68
C THR A 231 60.82 13.84 54.76
N SER A 232 59.84 14.25 55.57
CA SER A 232 59.74 13.85 56.99
C SER A 232 58.61 14.61 57.72
N GLY A 233 57.97 13.94 58.68
CA GLY A 233 57.51 14.61 59.91
C GLY A 233 56.01 14.87 60.08
N GLY A 234 55.28 13.85 60.56
CA GLY A 234 54.53 13.94 61.82
C GLY A 234 53.22 14.74 61.87
N PRO A 235 52.37 14.49 62.88
CA PRO A 235 50.93 14.40 62.68
C PRO A 235 50.13 15.44 63.50
N VAL A 236 48.80 15.21 63.54
CA VAL A 236 47.86 15.49 64.65
C VAL A 236 46.74 16.49 64.31
N GLY A 237 45.50 16.05 64.59
CA GLY A 237 44.35 16.92 64.95
C GLY A 237 43.19 16.85 63.96
N SER A 238 42.27 15.89 64.03
CA SER A 238 41.11 15.80 64.94
C SER A 238 39.88 16.63 64.51
N VAL A 239 38.77 15.91 64.24
CA VAL A 239 37.39 16.19 64.76
C VAL A 239 36.69 17.42 64.11
N SER A 240 35.56 17.36 63.40
CA SER A 240 34.24 16.83 63.76
C SER A 240 33.27 16.84 62.56
N ARG A 241 32.32 15.89 62.57
CA ARG A 241 31.03 15.86 61.82
C ARG A 241 30.08 17.00 62.32
N PRO A 242 28.75 16.98 62.04
CA PRO A 242 28.00 17.06 60.77
C PRO A 242 26.82 18.08 60.89
N THR A 243 26.02 18.28 59.83
CA THR A 243 24.53 18.47 59.77
C THR A 243 24.22 19.16 58.43
N VAL A 244 23.55 18.56 57.43
CA VAL A 244 22.18 18.03 57.25
C VAL A 244 21.05 19.05 57.47
N ARG A 245 20.17 19.08 56.45
CA ARG A 245 18.80 19.64 56.34
C ARG A 245 18.77 21.04 55.75
N SER A 246 17.86 21.39 54.86
CA SER A 246 16.74 20.71 54.19
C SER A 246 16.20 21.71 53.18
#